data_AF-A0A958P6C0-F1
#
_entry.id   AF-A0A958P6C0-F1
#
_cell.length_a   1.000
_cell.length_b   1.000
_cell.length_c   1.000
_cell.angle_alpha   90.00
_cell.angle_beta   90.00
_cell.angle_gamma   90.00
#
_symmetry.space_group_name_H-M   'P 1'
#
loop_
_entity.id
_entity.type
_entity.pdbx_description
1 polymer ?
#
loop_
_entity_poly.entity_id
_entity_poly.type
_entity_poly.pdbx_seq_one_letter_code
_entity_poly.pdbx_strand_id
1 'polypeptide(L)' 'SWYTLNIRTGYNINANFRLNFACENITDNRYRIFASGINAPGRNFIVSIRAKF' A
#
# COMPACT_ATOMS: atom_id res chain seq x y z
N SER A 1 -21.20 -3.27 -2.48
CA SER A 1 -20.14 -2.27 -2.62
C SER A 1 -18.96 -2.71 -1.78
N TRP A 2 -17.73 -2.74 -2.31
CA TRP A 2 -16.53 -3.11 -1.55
C TRP A 2 -15.73 -1.85 -1.25
N TYR A 3 -15.11 -1.80 -0.07
CA TYR A 3 -14.36 -0.62 0.41
C TYR A 3 -12.96 -1.07 0.82
N THR A 4 -11.93 -0.48 0.23
CA THR A 4 -10.55 -0.74 0.64
C THR A 4 -10.00 0.49 1.34
N LEU A 5 -9.45 0.28 2.53
CA LEU A 5 -8.78 1.33 3.29
C LEU A 5 -7.28 1.18 3.07
N ASN A 6 -6.68 2.18 2.42
CA ASN A 6 -5.26 2.23 2.11
C ASN A 6 -4.63 3.40 2.88
N ILE A 7 -3.61 3.11 3.67
CA ILE A 7 -2.85 4.10 4.43
C ILE A 7 -1.45 4.18 3.84
N ARG A 8 -1.00 5.38 3.51
CA ARG A 8 0.37 5.62 3.04
C ARG A 8 0.98 6.74 3.87
N THR A 9 2.04 6.41 4.59
CA THR A 9 2.82 7.31 5.44
C THR A 9 4.23 7.45 4.87
N GLY A 10 4.62 8.69 4.57
CA GLY A 10 5.96 9.01 4.12
C GLY A 10 6.61 9.99 5.09
N TYR A 11 7.75 9.63 5.65
CA TYR A 11 8.54 10.48 6.52
C TYR A 11 9.89 10.78 5.88
N ASN A 12 10.17 12.07 5.66
CA ASN A 12 11.48 12.51 5.20
C ASN A 12 12.34 12.74 6.43
N ILE A 13 13.30 11.84 6.68
CA ILE A 13 14.25 11.97 7.78
C ILE A 13 15.30 13.04 7.43
N ASN A 14 15.72 13.10 6.16
CA ASN A 14 16.62 14.12 5.62
C ASN A 14 16.31 14.37 4.15
N ALA A 15 16.88 15.42 3.53
CA ALA A 15 16.77 15.67 2.09
C ALA A 15 17.18 14.46 1.23
N ASN A 16 18.09 13.65 1.79
CA ASN A 16 18.67 12.47 1.17
C ASN A 16 18.03 11.17 1.63
N PHE A 17 17.17 11.18 2.66
CA PHE A 17 16.66 9.96 3.28
C PHE A 17 15.15 10.04 3.49
N ARG A 18 14.41 9.28 2.69
CA ARG A 18 12.95 9.22 2.74
C ARG A 18 12.50 7.80 3.06
N LEU A 19 11.71 7.69 4.10
CA LEU A 19 11.13 6.44 4.55
C LEU A 19 9.64 6.45 4.23
N ASN A 20 9.16 5.45 3.48
CA ASN A 20 7.75 5.30 3.16
C ASN A 20 7.25 3.97 3.71
N PHE A 21 6.14 4.03 4.40
CA PHE A 21 5.31 2.90 4.78
C PHE A 21 3.98 3.04 4.03
N ALA A 22 3.51 1.96 3.44
CA ALA A 22 2.19 1.87 2.86
C ALA A 22 1.56 0.56 3.31
N CYS A 23 0.31 0.65 3.72
CA CYS A 23 -0.53 -0.49 4.05
C CYS A 23 -1.76 -0.39 3.17
N GLU A 24 -1.92 -1.35 2.28
CA GLU A 24 -3.03 -1.43 1.36
C GLU A 24 -3.99 -2.53 1.83
N ASN A 25 -5.28 -2.28 1.67
CA ASN A 25 -6.36 -3.21 1.97
C ASN A 25 -6.42 -3.63 3.46
N ILE A 26 -6.39 -2.66 4.39
CA ILE A 26 -6.49 -2.91 5.84
C ILE A 26 -7.78 -3.62 6.22
N THR A 27 -8.86 -3.31 5.51
CA THR A 27 -10.21 -3.85 5.73
C THR A 27 -10.40 -5.29 5.25
N ASP A 28 -9.33 -5.94 4.75
CA ASP A 28 -9.30 -7.33 4.26
C ASP A 28 -10.46 -7.66 3.30
N ASN A 29 -10.80 -6.68 2.44
CA ASN A 29 -11.91 -6.85 1.52
C ASN A 29 -11.43 -7.66 0.31
N ARG A 30 -11.84 -8.92 0.25
CA ARG A 30 -11.73 -9.77 -0.93
C ARG A 30 -12.73 -9.27 -1.98
N TYR A 31 -12.31 -8.30 -2.77
CA TYR A 31 -13.09 -7.90 -3.93
C TYR A 31 -12.62 -8.66 -5.17
N ARG A 32 -13.59 -9.06 -6.00
CA ARG A 32 -13.34 -9.61 -7.33
C ARG A 32 -13.40 -8.44 -8.30
N ILE A 33 -12.32 -8.17 -9.03
CA ILE A 33 -12.39 -7.28 -10.20
C ILE A 33 -13.32 -7.97 -11.20
N PHE A 34 -14.45 -7.34 -11.51
CA PHE A 34 -15.44 -7.89 -12.42
C PHE A 34 -14.74 -8.17 -13.77
N ALA A 35 -14.89 -9.40 -14.28
CA ALA A 35 -14.29 -9.91 -15.51
C ALA A 35 -12.78 -10.26 -15.54
N SER A 36 -11.98 -10.01 -14.49
CA SER A 36 -10.54 -10.37 -14.52
C SER A 36 -10.25 -11.80 -14.03
N GLY A 37 -11.14 -12.42 -13.25
CA GLY A 37 -10.91 -13.75 -12.65
C GLY A 37 -9.80 -13.80 -11.58
N ILE A 38 -8.98 -12.75 -11.50
CA ILE A 38 -7.92 -12.58 -10.53
C ILE A 38 -8.51 -11.97 -9.26
N ASN A 39 -8.35 -12.68 -8.13
CA ASN A 39 -8.69 -12.14 -6.83
C ASN A 39 -7.77 -10.96 -6.54
N ALA A 40 -8.34 -9.83 -6.10
CA ALA A 40 -7.51 -8.73 -5.65
C ALA A 40 -6.57 -9.19 -4.53
N PRO A 41 -5.33 -8.68 -4.48
CA PRO A 41 -4.45 -8.94 -3.36
C PRO A 41 -5.17 -8.52 -2.07
N GLY A 42 -5.11 -9.40 -1.07
CA GLY A 42 -5.67 -9.13 0.26
C GLY A 42 -4.87 -8.01 0.95
N ARG A 43 -4.60 -8.15 2.24
CA ARG A 43 -3.79 -7.18 2.96
C ARG A 43 -2.35 -7.15 2.43
N ASN A 44 -1.87 -5.97 2.02
CA ASN A 44 -0.51 -5.77 1.52
C ASN A 44 0.21 -4.70 2.36
N PHE A 45 1.46 -4.96 2.72
CA PHE A 45 2.31 -4.03 3.45
C PHE A 45 3.57 -3.76 2.63
N ILE A 46 3.79 -2.50 2.31
CA ILE A 46 4.89 -2.03 1.48
C ILE A 46 5.73 -1.09 2.35
N VAL A 47 6.98 -1.47 2.58
CA VAL A 47 7.96 -0.61 3.23
C VAL A 47 9.01 -0.24 2.19
N SER A 48 9.34 1.04 2.07
CA SER A 48 10.29 1.53 1.08
C SER A 48 11.17 2.60 1.68
N ILE A 49 12.47 2.34 1.67
CA ILE A 49 13.50 3.30 2.05
C ILE A 49 14.13 3.83 0.77
N ARG A 50 14.22 5.15 0.66
CA ARG A 50 14.83 5.84 -0.48
C ARG A 50 15.96 6.71 0.04
N ALA A 51 17.18 6.32 -0.29
CA ALA A 51 18.37 7.14 -0.13
C ALA A 51 18.70 7.83 -1.47
N LYS A 52 18.98 9.13 -1.43
CA LYS A 52 19.57 9.89 -2.54
C LYS A 52 20.99 10.26 -2.14
N PHE A 53 21.96 9.85 -2.94
CA PHE A 53 23.37 10.22 -2.79
C PHE A 53 23.69 11.40 -3.71
#